data_AF-A0A208ZVS0-F1
#
_entry.id   AF-A0A208ZVS0-F1
#
_cell.length_a   1.000
_cell.length_b   1.000
_cell.length_c   1.000
_cell.angle_alpha   90.00
_cell.angle_beta   90.00
_cell.angle_gamma   90.00
#
_symmetry.space_group_name_H-M   'P 1'
#
loop_
_entity.id
_entity.type
_entity.pdbx_description
1 polymer ?
#
loop_
_entity_poly.entity_id
_entity_poly.type
_entity_poly.pdbx_seq_one_letter_code
_entity_poly.pdbx_strand_id
1 'polypeptide(L)' 'MTTQGVPGLIHRCPPLTDDNEATFKKLIVDAGVKYLKPLNPSYRLIELNGNCKILGVVVDARWLEIN' A
#
# COMPACT_ATOMS: atom_id res chain seq x y z
N MET A 1 4.14 -21.76 -1.06
CA MET A 1 3.45 -21.35 -2.29
C MET A 1 3.14 -19.87 -2.16
N THR A 2 3.50 -19.11 -3.18
CA THR A 2 3.81 -17.67 -3.20
C THR A 2 2.71 -16.74 -2.69
N THR A 3 2.87 -16.15 -1.50
CA THR A 3 2.19 -14.89 -1.13
C THR A 3 2.91 -13.71 -1.78
N GLN A 4 2.91 -13.68 -3.12
CA GLN A 4 3.36 -12.51 -3.89
C GLN A 4 2.29 -11.43 -3.84
N GLY A 5 2.30 -10.69 -2.73
CA GLY A 5 1.55 -9.46 -2.61
C GLY A 5 1.25 -9.12 -1.17
N VAL A 6 2.30 -8.94 -0.37
CA VAL A 6 2.14 -8.31 0.93
C VAL A 6 1.64 -6.87 0.73
N PRO A 7 0.45 -6.51 1.25
CA PRO A 7 0.04 -5.11 1.33
C PRO A 7 1.05 -4.36 2.20
N GLY A 8 1.58 -3.24 1.74
CA GLY A 8 2.36 -2.33 2.58
C GLY A 8 1.43 -1.36 3.30
N LEU A 9 1.71 -1.09 4.57
CA LEU A 9 1.17 0.08 5.26
C LEU A 9 2.01 1.29 4.81
N ILE A 10 1.39 2.27 4.15
CA ILE A 10 2.09 3.45 3.60
C ILE A 10 1.55 4.72 4.27
N HIS A 11 2.46 5.50 4.85
CA HIS A 11 2.18 6.71 5.64
C HIS A 11 1.79 7.94 4.82
N ARG A 12 2.12 7.94 3.53
CA ARG A 12 1.98 9.15 2.71
C ARG A 12 2.03 8.78 1.24
N CYS A 13 1.12 9.30 0.43
CA CYS A 13 1.34 9.48 -1.00
C CYS A 13 0.42 10.60 -1.48
N PRO A 14 0.91 11.59 -2.25
CA PRO A 14 0.07 12.69 -2.72
C PRO A 14 -1.16 12.16 -3.48
N PRO A 15 -2.35 12.79 -3.39
CA PRO A 15 -2.65 14.18 -2.98
C PRO A 15 -3.15 14.37 -1.54
N LEU A 16 -2.97 13.39 -0.64
CA LEU A 16 -3.48 13.48 0.74
C LEU A 16 -2.73 14.57 1.52
N THR A 17 -3.45 15.59 1.98
CA THR A 17 -2.93 16.76 2.71
C THR A 17 -2.84 16.54 4.22
N ASP A 18 -3.34 15.41 4.73
CA ASP A 18 -3.33 15.09 6.14
C ASP A 18 -2.08 14.28 6.49
N ASP A 19 -1.24 14.85 7.36
CA ASP A 19 0.12 14.37 7.62
C ASP A 19 0.19 12.98 8.28
N ASN A 20 -0.94 12.37 8.66
CA ASN A 20 -1.00 11.17 9.49
C ASN A 20 -1.85 10.01 8.95
N GLU A 21 -2.34 10.07 7.70
CA GLU A 21 -3.18 9.00 7.15
C GLU A 21 -2.33 7.85 6.57
N ALA A 22 -2.43 6.67 7.19
CA ALA A 22 -1.84 5.44 6.68
C ALA A 22 -2.83 4.66 5.81
N THR A 23 -2.39 4.20 4.63
CA THR A 23 -3.22 3.43 3.70
C THR A 23 -2.60 2.07 3.38
N PHE A 24 -3.45 1.10 3.02
CA PHE A 24 -3.02 -0.21 2.53
C PHE A 24 -2.98 -0.23 1.01
N LYS A 25 -1.79 -0.49 0.44
CA LYS A 25 -1.61 -0.68 -1.00
C LYS A 25 -0.58 -1.78 -1.24
N LYS A 26 -0.68 -2.49 -2.36
CA LYS A 26 0.30 -3.50 -2.76
C LYS A 26 1.51 -2.80 -3.39
N LEU A 27 2.71 -3.04 -2.85
CA LEU A 27 3.94 -2.60 -3.50
C LEU A 27 4.24 -3.52 -4.69
N ILE A 28 4.48 -2.95 -5.87
CA ILE A 28 4.92 -3.66 -7.07
C ILE A 28 6.17 -2.99 -7.66
N VAL A 29 6.94 -3.75 -8.43
CA VAL A 29 8.09 -3.24 -9.19
C VAL A 29 7.85 -3.59 -10.66
N ASP A 30 7.89 -2.58 -11.52
CA ASP A 30 7.70 -2.72 -12.96
C ASP A 30 8.79 -1.92 -13.68
N ALA A 31 9.54 -2.57 -14.58
CA ALA A 31 10.67 -1.99 -15.30
C ALA A 31 11.70 -1.25 -14.41
N GLY A 32 11.90 -1.70 -13.17
CA GLY A 32 12.81 -1.07 -12.20
C GLY A 32 12.20 0.10 -11.41
N VAL A 33 10.98 0.51 -11.75
CA VAL A 33 10.22 1.55 -11.05
C VAL A 33 9.29 0.91 -10.02
N LYS A 34 9.19 1.52 -8.83
CA LYS A 34 8.34 1.04 -7.74
C LYS A 34 6.99 1.75 -7.79
N TYR A 35 5.91 0.98 -7.68
CA TYR A 35 4.55 1.50 -7.64
C TYR A 35 3.75 0.96 -6.46
N LEU A 36 2.78 1.74 -6.03
CA LEU A 36 1.76 1.37 -5.08
C LEU A 36 0.46 1.10 -5.83
N LYS A 37 0.09 -0.17 -5.89
CA LYS A 37 -1.17 -0.64 -6.47
C LYS A 37 -2.29 -0.61 -5.43
N PRO A 38 -3.34 0.20 -5.62
CA PRO A 38 -4.49 0.18 -4.74
C PRO A 38 -5.18 -1.19 -4.79
N LEU A 39 -5.84 -1.57 -3.69
CA LEU A 39 -6.61 -2.82 -3.63
C LEU A 39 -7.86 -2.77 -4.50
N ASN A 40 -8.45 -1.58 -4.67
CA ASN A 40 -9.54 -1.36 -5.62
C ASN A 40 -8.96 -1.02 -7.02
N PRO A 41 -9.21 -1.84 -8.06
CA PRO A 41 -8.66 -1.65 -9.40
C PRO A 41 -9.11 -0.37 -10.11
N SER A 42 -10.22 0.24 -9.70
CA SER A 42 -10.71 1.50 -10.28
C SER A 42 -9.84 2.70 -9.95
N TYR A 43 -8.93 2.57 -8.97
CA TYR A 43 -7.98 3.61 -8.61
C TYR A 43 -6.68 3.48 -9.39
N ARG A 44 -6.04 4.62 -9.67
CA ARG A 44 -4.80 4.69 -10.42
C ARG A 44 -3.62 4.13 -9.63
N LEU A 45 -2.63 3.60 -10.34
CA LEU A 45 -1.32 3.28 -9.80
C LEU A 45 -0.62 4.56 -9.34
N ILE A 46 0.10 4.49 -8.24
CA ILE A 46 0.85 5.63 -7.69
C ILE A 46 2.33 5.26 -7.71
N GLU A 47 3.16 6.09 -8.33
CA GLU A 47 4.61 5.89 -8.33
C GLU A 47 5.22 6.21 -6.95
N LEU A 48 6.14 5.36 -6.49
CA LEU A 48 6.84 5.54 -5.23
C LEU A 48 8.09 6.40 -5.43
N ASN A 49 7.91 7.73 -5.45
CA ASN A 49 8.93 8.71 -5.83
C ASN A 49 9.54 9.52 -4.64
N GLY A 50 9.51 8.97 -3.43
CA GLY A 50 10.12 9.59 -2.24
C GLY A 50 9.18 10.43 -1.37
N ASN A 51 8.02 10.83 -1.90
CA ASN A 51 6.96 11.49 -1.12
C ASN A 51 6.17 10.52 -0.24
N CYS A 52 6.55 9.23 -0.25
CA CYS A 52 5.79 8.14 0.32
C CYS A 52 6.71 7.27 1.16
N LYS A 53 6.33 7.03 2.42
CA LYS A 53 7.08 6.17 3.34
C LYS A 53 6.30 4.90 3.62
N ILE A 54 6.97 3.76 3.44
CA ILE A 54 6.43 2.46 3.88
C ILE A 54 6.68 2.36 5.39
N LEU A 55 5.61 2.20 6.17
CA LEU A 55 5.66 2.02 7.62
C LEU A 55 5.87 0.57 8.02
N GLY A 56 5.33 -0.35 7.25
CA GLY A 56 5.39 -1.77 7.57
C GLY A 56 4.80 -2.64 6.47
N VAL A 57 4.90 -3.94 6.70
CA VAL A 57 4.41 -4.99 5.81
C VAL A 57 3.24 -5.66 6.51
N VAL A 58 2.09 -5.73 5.85
CA VAL A 58 0.93 -6.50 6.34
C VAL A 58 1.21 -7.97 6.10
N VAL A 59 1.28 -8.73 7.20
CA VAL A 59 1.53 -10.18 7.19
C VAL A 59 0.25 -11.00 7.32
N ASP A 60 -0.78 -10.42 7.93
CA ASP A 60 -2.05 -11.08 8.24
C ASP A 60 -3.16 -10.04 8.42
N ALA A 61 -4.38 -10.41 8.04
CA ALA A 61 -5.58 -9.62 8.23
C ALA A 61 -6.72 -10.57 8.64
N ARG A 62 -7.24 -10.38 9.85
CA ARG A 62 -8.29 -11.21 10.42
C ARG A 62 -9.54 -10.38 10.63
N TRP A 63 -10.68 -10.98 10.33
CA TRP A 63 -11.97 -10.48 10.78
C TRP A 63 -12.17 -10.89 12.23
N LEU A 64 -12.50 -9.93 13.09
CA LEU A 64 -12.96 -10.25 14.44
C LEU A 64 -14.45 -10.56 14.34
N GLU A 65 -14.81 -11.82 14.50
CA GLU A 65 -16.19 -12.18 14.81
C GLU A 65 -16.45 -11.78 16.26
N ILE A 66 -17.16 -10.67 16.44
CA ILE A 66 -17.69 -10.25 17.74
C ILE A 66 -19.05 -10.93 17.89
N ASN A 67 -19.13 -11.93 18.76
CA ASN A 67 -20.39 -12.58 19.18
C ASN A 67 -21.26 -11.64 20.01
#